data_AF-A0A0C9LXF0-F1
#
_entry.id   AF-A0A0C9LXF0-F1
#
_cell.length_a   1.000
_cell.length_b   1.000
_cell.length_c   1.000
_cell.angle_alpha   90.00
_cell.angle_beta   90.00
_cell.angle_gamma   90.00
#
_symmetry.space_group_name_H-M   'P 1'
#
loop_
_entity.id
_entity.type
_entity.pdbx_description
1 polymer ?
#
loop_
_entity_poly.entity_id
_entity_poly.type
_entity_poly.pdbx_seq_one_letter_code
_entity_poly.pdbx_strand_id
1 'polypeptide(L)'
;MAPAATEPTHGDGIVIADTTVLTLRKVLVSESSPLASRFRALFSLKHLASQSPPTAQTIPAIEAIAAAFASPSALLKHELAYCLGQTRNFAAVPSLTQVLKDNSEDPMCRHEAAEALGALGHEGSLALLRQYRDDASEQVVVRETCEIAVSRIEWEHSTARAHERLKNSDFASIDPAPPMSMLDRKSAATEVAALEKTLLDDTLPLFVRYRAMFALRDLASPPDLPSAVPAVLSLAKGLMDKSALFRHEIAFVFGQLSHPASIPALITALSDQKEESMVRHEAAEALGSLGDEDGVEDVLKRFLNDPEQVVRESVIVALDMAEFEKAGEKEYATVPVIAAVAA
;
A
#
# COMPACT_ATOMS: atom_id res chain seq x y z
N MET A 1 2.38 -6.09 -5.45
CA MET A 1 3.42 -5.03 -5.55
C MET A 1 2.84 -3.87 -6.35
N ALA A 2 2.93 -2.61 -5.89
CA ALA A 2 2.72 -1.49 -6.81
C ALA A 2 3.91 -1.45 -7.79
N PRO A 3 3.73 -1.73 -9.08
CA PRO A 3 4.82 -1.75 -10.04
C PRO A 3 5.46 -0.36 -10.14
N ALA A 4 6.81 -0.33 -10.13
CA ALA A 4 7.57 0.91 -10.19
C ALA A 4 7.81 1.32 -11.65
N ALA A 5 7.59 2.60 -11.97
CA ALA A 5 8.02 3.18 -13.24
C ALA A 5 9.54 3.44 -13.25
N THR A 6 10.17 3.47 -14.43
CA THR A 6 11.59 3.85 -14.61
C THR A 6 11.77 4.75 -15.85
N GLU A 7 12.82 5.59 -15.87
CA GLU A 7 13.17 6.44 -17.01
C GLU A 7 14.17 5.75 -17.98
N PRO A 8 14.16 6.02 -19.29
CA PRO A 8 15.25 5.67 -20.20
C PRO A 8 16.38 6.73 -20.15
N THR A 9 17.63 6.27 -20.34
CA THR A 9 18.87 7.06 -20.23
C THR A 9 18.90 8.34 -21.08
N HIS A 10 19.23 9.48 -20.46
CA HIS A 10 19.23 10.82 -21.04
C HIS A 10 20.20 11.04 -22.22
N GLY A 11 19.72 11.78 -23.22
CA GLY A 11 20.51 12.62 -24.13
C GLY A 11 20.12 14.09 -23.94
N ASP A 12 21.12 14.99 -24.01
CA ASP A 12 21.06 16.40 -23.65
C ASP A 12 19.93 17.23 -24.29
N GLY A 13 19.32 18.13 -23.48
CA GLY A 13 19.01 19.49 -23.90
C GLY A 13 17.53 19.94 -23.97
N ILE A 14 17.30 21.10 -23.33
CA ILE A 14 16.19 22.08 -23.44
C ILE A 14 15.02 21.94 -22.43
N VAL A 15 14.89 22.97 -21.58
CA VAL A 15 13.81 23.18 -20.61
C VAL A 15 12.51 23.52 -21.35
N ILE A 16 11.68 22.50 -21.60
CA ILE A 16 10.28 22.68 -21.99
C ILE A 16 9.45 22.65 -20.70
N ALA A 17 8.56 23.63 -20.50
CA ALA A 17 7.62 23.64 -19.39
C ALA A 17 6.87 22.28 -19.32
N ASP A 18 6.92 21.66 -18.16
CA ASP A 18 6.71 20.23 -17.91
C ASP A 18 5.33 19.70 -18.35
N THR A 19 5.24 19.19 -19.58
CA THR A 19 4.04 18.63 -20.21
C THR A 19 3.68 17.25 -19.66
N THR A 20 4.62 16.53 -19.03
CA THR A 20 4.44 15.14 -18.60
C THR A 20 3.52 15.05 -17.39
N VAL A 21 3.83 15.78 -16.31
CA VAL A 21 2.96 15.82 -15.11
C VAL A 21 1.56 16.31 -15.45
N LEU A 22 1.45 17.33 -16.31
CA LEU A 22 0.15 17.85 -16.75
C LEU A 22 -0.67 16.82 -17.54
N THR A 23 -0.02 16.00 -18.37
CA THR A 23 -0.70 14.94 -19.13
C THR A 23 -1.20 13.83 -18.20
N LEU A 24 -0.34 13.37 -17.29
CA LEU A 24 -0.72 12.36 -16.29
C LEU A 24 -1.85 12.87 -15.38
N ARG A 25 -1.76 14.13 -14.92
CA ARG A 25 -2.82 14.77 -14.13
C ARG A 25 -4.16 14.78 -14.85
N LYS A 26 -4.19 15.12 -16.14
CA LYS A 26 -5.43 15.13 -16.94
C LYS A 26 -6.10 13.77 -16.99
N VAL A 27 -5.31 12.69 -17.10
CA VAL A 27 -5.84 11.31 -17.05
C VAL A 27 -6.35 11.02 -15.64
N LEU A 28 -5.54 11.29 -14.61
CA LEU A 28 -5.86 10.93 -13.22
C LEU A 28 -7.14 11.60 -12.70
N VAL A 29 -7.38 12.88 -13.00
CA VAL A 29 -8.56 13.62 -12.50
C VAL A 29 -9.81 13.45 -13.37
N SER A 30 -9.71 12.76 -14.50
CA SER A 30 -10.80 12.63 -15.47
C SER A 30 -11.70 11.44 -15.11
N GLU A 31 -12.93 11.72 -14.67
CA GLU A 31 -13.95 10.70 -14.39
C GLU A 31 -14.45 9.97 -15.65
N SER A 32 -14.14 10.48 -16.86
CA SER A 32 -14.40 9.77 -18.11
C SER A 32 -13.27 8.82 -18.52
N SER A 33 -12.13 8.86 -17.84
CA SER A 33 -11.02 7.96 -18.10
C SER A 33 -11.25 6.62 -17.38
N PRO A 34 -10.96 5.47 -18.04
CA PRO A 34 -11.06 4.16 -17.38
C PRO A 34 -10.23 4.11 -16.10
N LEU A 35 -10.76 3.46 -15.05
CA LEU A 35 -10.12 3.44 -13.74
C LEU A 35 -8.68 2.90 -13.80
N ALA A 36 -8.44 1.79 -14.52
CA ALA A 36 -7.10 1.25 -14.74
C ALA A 36 -6.13 2.28 -15.35
N SER A 37 -6.58 3.10 -16.32
CA SER A 37 -5.75 4.17 -16.89
C SER A 37 -5.42 5.27 -15.87
N ARG A 38 -6.33 5.55 -14.95
CA ARG A 38 -6.10 6.50 -13.84
C ARG A 38 -5.09 5.95 -12.85
N PHE A 39 -5.15 4.67 -12.50
CA PHE A 39 -4.17 3.98 -11.66
C PHE A 39 -2.76 3.97 -12.29
N ARG A 40 -2.65 3.68 -13.58
CA ARG A 40 -1.35 3.80 -14.29
C ARG A 40 -0.81 5.22 -14.23
N ALA A 41 -1.65 6.23 -14.45
CA ALA A 41 -1.23 7.63 -14.33
C ALA A 41 -0.81 8.00 -12.90
N LEU A 42 -1.52 7.49 -11.89
CA LEU A 42 -1.17 7.64 -10.47
C LEU A 42 0.21 7.05 -10.16
N PHE A 43 0.50 5.83 -10.58
CA PHE A 43 1.81 5.20 -10.33
C PHE A 43 2.95 5.90 -11.07
N SER A 44 2.73 6.41 -12.29
CA SER A 44 3.71 7.26 -12.99
C SER A 44 3.96 8.56 -12.21
N LEU A 45 2.91 9.21 -11.68
CA LEU A 45 3.06 10.41 -10.85
C LEU A 45 3.76 10.10 -9.52
N LYS A 46 3.45 8.96 -8.88
CA LYS A 46 4.12 8.49 -7.66
C LYS A 46 5.62 8.37 -7.91
N HIS A 47 6.03 7.75 -9.02
CA HIS A 47 7.45 7.65 -9.37
C HIS A 47 8.13 9.03 -9.42
N LEU A 48 7.55 10.00 -10.13
CA LEU A 48 8.07 11.37 -10.23
C LEU A 48 8.09 12.07 -8.85
N ALA A 49 7.08 11.83 -8.02
CA ALA A 49 6.96 12.35 -6.66
C ALA A 49 7.97 11.72 -5.67
N SER A 50 8.48 10.52 -5.95
CA SER A 50 9.41 9.78 -5.08
C SER A 50 10.88 9.91 -5.51
N GLN A 51 11.21 10.71 -6.53
CA GLN A 51 12.58 10.87 -6.99
C GLN A 51 13.49 11.46 -5.90
N SER A 52 14.68 10.85 -5.72
CA SER A 52 15.69 11.27 -4.77
C SER A 52 17.06 11.34 -5.45
N PRO A 53 17.67 12.53 -5.62
CA PRO A 53 17.19 13.83 -5.13
C PRO A 53 15.91 14.32 -5.83
N PRO A 54 15.09 15.18 -5.18
CA PRO A 54 13.90 15.76 -5.80
C PRO A 54 14.21 16.53 -7.09
N THR A 55 13.31 16.45 -8.06
CA THR A 55 13.39 17.15 -9.35
C THR A 55 12.37 18.29 -9.43
N ALA A 56 12.40 19.06 -10.52
CA ALA A 56 11.38 20.09 -10.78
C ALA A 56 9.96 19.52 -10.89
N GLN A 57 9.82 18.21 -11.14
CA GLN A 57 8.53 17.52 -11.32
C GLN A 57 7.96 16.99 -10.00
N THR A 58 8.79 16.86 -8.96
CA THR A 58 8.41 16.20 -7.69
C THR A 58 7.21 16.86 -7.02
N ILE A 59 7.24 18.18 -6.82
CA ILE A 59 6.12 18.91 -6.19
C ILE A 59 4.89 18.96 -7.12
N PRO A 60 5.00 19.29 -8.42
CA PRO A 60 3.88 19.19 -9.35
C PRO A 60 3.21 17.81 -9.39
N ALA A 61 3.98 16.72 -9.27
CA ALA A 61 3.44 15.37 -9.23
C ALA A 61 2.63 15.11 -7.95
N ILE A 62 3.12 15.55 -6.79
CA ILE A 62 2.38 15.51 -5.51
C ILE A 62 1.06 16.29 -5.61
N GLU A 63 1.11 17.50 -6.18
CA GLU A 63 -0.09 18.32 -6.39
C GLU A 63 -1.08 17.69 -7.39
N ALA A 64 -0.57 17.01 -8.41
CA ALA A 64 -1.40 16.28 -9.38
C ALA A 64 -2.11 15.09 -8.74
N ILE A 65 -1.42 14.32 -7.89
CA ILE A 65 -2.01 13.22 -7.11
C ILE A 65 -3.07 13.79 -6.16
N ALA A 66 -2.73 14.80 -5.37
CA ALA A 66 -3.66 15.41 -4.40
C ALA A 66 -4.92 16.01 -5.07
N ALA A 67 -4.82 16.52 -6.30
CA ALA A 67 -5.97 17.06 -7.01
C ALA A 67 -7.06 16.00 -7.30
N ALA A 68 -6.72 14.71 -7.31
CA ALA A 68 -7.67 13.64 -7.58
C ALA A 68 -8.48 13.19 -6.36
N PHE A 69 -8.23 13.75 -5.16
CA PHE A 69 -9.10 13.53 -3.99
C PHE A 69 -10.54 14.02 -4.21
N ALA A 70 -10.81 14.76 -5.28
CA ALA A 70 -12.17 15.14 -5.69
C ALA A 70 -12.97 13.96 -6.32
N SER A 71 -12.35 12.80 -6.55
CA SER A 71 -13.03 11.64 -7.15
C SER A 71 -14.09 11.03 -6.23
N PRO A 72 -15.21 10.50 -6.77
CA PRO A 72 -16.17 9.75 -5.98
C PRO A 72 -15.72 8.32 -5.65
N SER A 73 -14.64 7.81 -6.27
CA SER A 73 -14.12 6.46 -6.00
C SER A 73 -13.33 6.46 -4.69
N ALA A 74 -13.84 5.76 -3.67
CA ALA A 74 -13.13 5.54 -2.42
C ALA A 74 -11.82 4.76 -2.67
N LEU A 75 -11.84 3.80 -3.60
CA LEU A 75 -10.65 3.04 -3.98
C LEU A 75 -9.54 3.95 -4.51
N LEU A 76 -9.87 4.81 -5.48
CA LEU A 76 -8.87 5.72 -6.04
C LEU A 76 -8.34 6.65 -4.96
N LYS A 77 -9.21 7.25 -4.15
CA LYS A 77 -8.81 8.19 -3.10
C LYS A 77 -7.91 7.56 -2.03
N HIS A 78 -8.21 6.33 -1.62
CA HIS A 78 -7.32 5.54 -0.78
C HIS A 78 -5.94 5.41 -1.44
N GLU A 79 -5.87 4.96 -2.69
CA GLU A 79 -4.58 4.78 -3.38
C GLU A 79 -3.80 6.10 -3.56
N LEU A 80 -4.48 7.23 -3.73
CA LEU A 80 -3.84 8.55 -3.73
C LEU A 80 -3.11 8.81 -2.40
N ALA A 81 -3.77 8.55 -1.28
CA ALA A 81 -3.19 8.74 0.05
C ALA A 81 -1.99 7.80 0.27
N TYR A 82 -2.12 6.52 -0.11
CA TYR A 82 -1.03 5.55 -0.08
C TYR A 82 0.17 6.08 -0.88
N CYS A 83 -0.02 6.40 -2.16
CA CYS A 83 1.02 6.92 -3.05
C CYS A 83 1.72 8.15 -2.47
N LEU A 84 0.97 9.08 -1.88
CA LEU A 84 1.50 10.27 -1.22
C LEU A 84 2.36 9.93 0.01
N GLY A 85 1.95 8.95 0.83
CA GLY A 85 2.73 8.46 1.97
C GLY A 85 4.07 7.85 1.55
N GLN A 86 4.10 7.19 0.39
CA GLN A 86 5.30 6.56 -0.18
C GLN A 86 6.31 7.55 -0.79
N THR A 87 6.00 8.86 -0.84
CA THR A 87 6.86 9.88 -1.49
C THR A 87 8.08 10.30 -0.67
N ARG A 88 8.05 10.11 0.66
CA ARG A 88 9.02 10.72 1.60
C ARG A 88 9.08 12.25 1.53
N ASN A 89 8.02 12.91 1.03
CA ASN A 89 8.01 14.35 0.80
C ASN A 89 6.87 15.05 1.56
N PHE A 90 7.22 15.96 2.47
CA PHE A 90 6.26 16.68 3.31
C PHE A 90 5.30 17.61 2.56
N ALA A 91 5.51 17.88 1.27
CA ALA A 91 4.54 18.60 0.45
C ALA A 91 3.16 17.91 0.39
N ALA A 92 3.10 16.59 0.66
CA ALA A 92 1.85 15.84 0.72
C ALA A 92 1.04 16.07 2.02
N VAL A 93 1.69 16.52 3.11
CA VAL A 93 1.09 16.60 4.46
C VAL A 93 -0.20 17.43 4.50
N PRO A 94 -0.31 18.62 3.86
CA PRO A 94 -1.53 19.41 3.91
C PRO A 94 -2.76 18.67 3.36
N SER A 95 -2.60 18.00 2.22
CA SER A 95 -3.69 17.24 1.56
C SER A 95 -4.10 16.03 2.40
N LEU A 96 -3.12 15.25 2.89
CA LEU A 96 -3.39 14.09 3.76
C LEU A 96 -4.09 14.53 5.08
N THR A 97 -3.65 15.65 5.65
CA THR A 97 -4.28 16.24 6.84
C THR A 97 -5.74 16.63 6.58
N GLN A 98 -6.04 17.15 5.39
CA GLN A 98 -7.40 17.51 5.01
C GLN A 98 -8.29 16.26 4.91
N VAL A 99 -7.81 15.20 4.25
CA VAL A 99 -8.54 13.92 4.12
C VAL A 99 -8.84 13.31 5.50
N LEU A 100 -7.83 13.21 6.38
CA LEU A 100 -8.03 12.67 7.74
C LEU A 100 -9.07 13.47 8.55
N LYS A 101 -9.12 14.79 8.35
CA LYS A 101 -10.03 15.70 9.06
C LYS A 101 -11.47 15.70 8.53
N ASP A 102 -11.69 15.22 7.32
CA ASP A 102 -13.00 15.26 6.70
C ASP A 102 -13.85 14.08 7.17
N ASN A 103 -14.72 14.30 8.16
CA ASN A 103 -15.60 13.25 8.66
C ASN A 103 -16.69 12.80 7.67
N SER A 104 -16.84 13.49 6.53
CA SER A 104 -17.72 13.04 5.43
C SER A 104 -17.03 12.09 4.46
N GLU A 105 -15.71 11.95 4.59
CA GLU A 105 -14.90 11.07 3.77
C GLU A 105 -15.03 9.60 4.21
N ASP A 106 -14.84 8.69 3.25
CA ASP A 106 -14.89 7.25 3.49
C ASP A 106 -13.82 6.83 4.52
N PRO A 107 -14.15 5.96 5.49
CA PRO A 107 -13.21 5.51 6.52
C PRO A 107 -11.94 4.89 5.93
N MET A 108 -12.06 4.23 4.78
CA MET A 108 -10.94 3.68 4.00
C MET A 108 -9.93 4.76 3.63
N CYS A 109 -10.41 5.86 3.06
CA CYS A 109 -9.58 6.99 2.66
C CYS A 109 -8.94 7.70 3.87
N ARG A 110 -9.67 7.78 4.99
CA ARG A 110 -9.20 8.44 6.21
C ARG A 110 -8.12 7.64 6.94
N HIS A 111 -8.24 6.31 6.99
CA HIS A 111 -7.17 5.48 7.54
C HIS A 111 -5.91 5.63 6.69
N GLU A 112 -6.03 5.56 5.37
CA GLU A 112 -4.88 5.62 4.47
C GLU A 112 -4.17 6.98 4.56
N ALA A 113 -4.93 8.05 4.76
CA ALA A 113 -4.37 9.36 5.05
C ALA A 113 -3.60 9.40 6.39
N ALA A 114 -4.11 8.75 7.45
CA ALA A 114 -3.40 8.65 8.72
C ALA A 114 -2.12 7.80 8.61
N GLU A 115 -2.19 6.68 7.89
CA GLU A 115 -1.04 5.82 7.62
C GLU A 115 0.03 6.58 6.83
N ALA A 116 -0.35 7.27 5.75
CA ALA A 116 0.54 8.08 4.94
C ALA A 116 1.26 9.16 5.74
N LEU A 117 0.57 9.83 6.69
CA LEU A 117 1.21 10.77 7.61
C LEU A 117 2.24 10.08 8.52
N GLY A 118 1.93 8.86 8.97
CA GLY A 118 2.86 7.98 9.68
C GLY A 118 4.08 7.62 8.84
N ALA A 119 3.87 7.18 7.60
CA ALA A 119 4.90 6.77 6.64
C ALA A 119 5.87 7.90 6.29
N LEU A 120 5.36 9.13 6.16
CA LEU A 120 6.19 10.31 5.95
C LEU A 120 7.11 10.62 7.14
N GLY A 121 6.78 10.16 8.36
CA GLY A 121 7.57 10.48 9.56
C GLY A 121 7.41 11.94 10.02
N HIS A 122 6.30 12.60 9.69
CA HIS A 122 6.13 14.03 9.98
C HIS A 122 5.71 14.26 11.44
N GLU A 123 6.66 14.65 12.31
CA GLU A 123 6.39 14.91 13.74
C GLU A 123 5.27 15.93 13.99
N GLY A 124 5.10 16.92 13.10
CA GLY A 124 4.03 17.91 13.19
C GLY A 124 2.62 17.32 13.12
N SER A 125 2.48 16.09 12.61
CA SER A 125 1.20 15.37 12.55
C SER A 125 0.82 14.66 13.86
N LEU A 126 1.76 14.50 14.81
CA LEU A 126 1.54 13.72 16.04
C LEU A 126 0.35 14.23 16.88
N ALA A 127 0.18 15.54 16.98
CA ALA A 127 -0.93 16.12 17.75
C ALA A 127 -2.30 15.70 17.16
N LEU A 128 -2.42 15.72 15.83
CA LEU A 128 -3.63 15.33 15.13
C LEU A 128 -3.87 13.81 15.20
N LEU A 129 -2.83 13.02 14.96
CA LEU A 129 -2.92 11.56 15.02
C LEU A 129 -3.32 11.09 16.44
N ARG A 130 -2.74 11.67 17.49
CA ARG A 130 -3.13 11.37 18.88
C ARG A 130 -4.57 11.79 19.17
N GLN A 131 -5.02 12.93 18.64
CA GLN A 131 -6.42 13.36 18.77
C GLN A 131 -7.37 12.29 18.24
N TYR A 132 -7.16 11.79 17.02
CA TYR A 132 -8.03 10.78 16.41
C TYR A 132 -7.88 9.40 17.07
N ARG A 133 -6.67 8.98 17.45
CA ARG A 133 -6.44 7.75 18.22
C ARG A 133 -7.29 7.71 19.51
N ASP A 134 -7.32 8.83 20.23
CA ASP A 134 -7.94 8.94 21.55
C ASP A 134 -9.43 9.31 21.50
N ASP A 135 -9.97 9.64 20.32
CA ASP A 135 -11.39 9.95 20.12
C ASP A 135 -12.24 8.67 20.11
N ALA A 136 -13.00 8.43 21.17
CA ALA A 136 -13.86 7.26 21.29
C ALA A 136 -15.07 7.27 20.32
N SER A 137 -15.40 8.42 19.74
CA SER A 137 -16.47 8.53 18.72
C SER A 137 -15.97 8.25 17.31
N GLU A 138 -14.65 8.20 17.12
CA GLU A 138 -14.03 7.89 15.84
C GLU A 138 -14.15 6.41 15.50
N GLN A 139 -14.20 6.13 14.21
CA GLN A 139 -14.27 4.79 13.66
C GLN A 139 -13.01 4.00 13.99
N VAL A 140 -13.21 2.73 14.38
CA VAL A 140 -12.15 1.86 14.90
C VAL A 140 -10.95 1.81 13.95
N VAL A 141 -11.18 1.63 12.64
CA VAL A 141 -10.11 1.60 11.62
C VAL A 141 -9.22 2.85 11.66
N VAL A 142 -9.80 4.05 11.74
CA VAL A 142 -9.03 5.31 11.77
C VAL A 142 -8.26 5.44 13.09
N ARG A 143 -8.87 5.04 14.21
CA ARG A 143 -8.22 5.07 15.53
C ARG A 143 -7.01 4.12 15.58
N GLU A 144 -7.19 2.90 15.10
CA GLU A 144 -6.16 1.87 15.05
C GLU A 144 -5.00 2.30 14.13
N THR A 145 -5.29 2.87 12.95
CA THR A 145 -4.23 3.40 12.07
C THR A 145 -3.50 4.58 12.70
N CYS A 146 -4.21 5.47 13.39
CA CYS A 146 -3.57 6.57 14.12
C CYS A 146 -2.68 6.06 15.27
N GLU A 147 -3.05 4.98 15.96
CA GLU A 147 -2.18 4.33 16.96
C GLU A 147 -0.86 3.86 16.33
N ILE A 148 -0.96 3.17 15.20
CA ILE A 148 0.20 2.64 14.47
C ILE A 148 1.07 3.79 13.94
N ALA A 149 0.47 4.80 13.31
CA ALA A 149 1.18 5.97 12.78
C ALA A 149 1.92 6.76 13.88
N VAL A 150 1.28 6.98 15.04
CA VAL A 150 1.94 7.60 16.20
C VAL A 150 3.13 6.75 16.66
N SER A 151 2.91 5.44 16.82
CA SER A 151 3.96 4.51 17.27
C SER A 151 5.14 4.46 16.30
N ARG A 152 4.86 4.51 15.00
CA ARG A 152 5.87 4.54 13.92
C ARG A 152 6.73 5.79 13.99
N ILE A 153 6.11 6.97 14.06
CA ILE A 153 6.83 8.24 14.17
C ILE A 153 7.67 8.25 15.46
N GLU A 154 7.07 7.90 16.60
CA GLU A 154 7.80 7.86 17.88
C GLU A 154 8.96 6.88 17.85
N TRP A 155 8.79 5.70 17.24
CA TRP A 155 9.86 4.73 17.05
C TRP A 155 10.98 5.29 16.18
N GLU A 156 10.67 5.91 15.04
CA GLU A 156 11.66 6.44 14.09
C GLU A 156 12.57 7.52 14.71
N HIS A 157 12.02 8.30 15.63
CA HIS A 157 12.71 9.34 16.40
C HIS A 157 13.25 8.87 17.77
N SER A 158 13.04 7.61 18.13
CA SER A 158 13.50 7.06 19.41
C SER A 158 15.00 6.77 19.43
N THR A 159 15.60 6.81 20.62
CA THR A 159 16.97 6.28 20.82
C THR A 159 17.03 4.76 20.70
N ALA A 160 15.91 4.06 20.92
CA ALA A 160 15.83 2.60 20.82
C ALA A 160 16.06 2.11 19.39
N ARG A 161 15.52 2.81 18.39
CA ARG A 161 15.70 2.52 16.96
C ARG A 161 17.19 2.42 16.57
N ALA A 162 18.06 3.24 17.15
CA ALA A 162 19.51 3.18 16.89
C ALA A 162 20.19 1.87 17.35
N HIS A 163 19.54 1.10 18.22
CA HIS A 163 20.07 -0.14 18.80
C HIS A 163 19.39 -1.40 18.23
N GLU A 164 18.34 -1.27 17.43
CA GLU A 164 17.65 -2.40 16.82
C GLU A 164 18.39 -2.91 15.58
N ARG A 165 18.46 -4.24 15.43
CA ARG A 165 19.04 -4.90 14.26
C ARG A 165 17.90 -5.43 13.40
N LEU A 166 17.50 -4.65 12.41
CA LEU A 166 16.42 -5.02 11.49
C LEU A 166 16.97 -5.83 10.30
N LYS A 167 16.16 -6.77 9.79
CA LYS A 167 16.42 -7.38 8.47
C LYS A 167 16.24 -6.30 7.40
N ASN A 168 17.11 -6.30 6.39
CA ASN A 168 16.86 -5.51 5.19
C ASN A 168 15.71 -6.18 4.43
N SER A 169 14.64 -5.43 4.21
CA SER A 169 13.50 -5.92 3.46
C SER A 169 13.79 -5.92 1.96
N ASP A 170 13.29 -6.93 1.25
CA ASP A 170 13.30 -6.99 -0.21
C ASP A 170 12.23 -6.07 -0.83
N PHE A 171 11.35 -5.50 0.00
CA PHE A 171 10.24 -4.65 -0.40
C PHE A 171 10.63 -3.17 -0.28
N ALA A 172 10.32 -2.38 -1.32
CA ALA A 172 10.64 -0.95 -1.36
C ALA A 172 9.60 -0.06 -0.65
N SER A 173 8.53 -0.66 -0.12
CA SER A 173 7.46 0.05 0.60
C SER A 173 7.97 0.70 1.88
N ILE A 174 7.36 1.81 2.23
CA ILE A 174 7.46 2.40 3.56
C ILE A 174 6.32 1.80 4.37
N ASP A 175 6.68 0.83 5.21
CA ASP A 175 5.69 0.09 5.99
C ASP A 175 5.19 0.90 7.20
N PRO A 176 3.93 0.66 7.65
CA PRO A 176 3.35 1.28 8.83
C PRO A 176 4.06 0.88 10.14
N ALA A 177 4.80 -0.23 10.15
CA ALA A 177 5.69 -0.59 11.24
C ALA A 177 6.98 -1.24 10.71
N PRO A 178 8.14 -1.02 11.36
CA PRO A 178 9.35 -1.76 11.02
C PRO A 178 9.21 -3.25 11.40
N PRO A 179 9.92 -4.18 10.77
CA PRO A 179 9.94 -5.56 11.23
C PRO A 179 10.43 -5.65 12.68
N MET A 180 10.04 -6.71 13.39
CA MET A 180 10.65 -7.01 14.69
C MET A 180 12.16 -7.17 14.54
N SER A 181 12.92 -6.71 15.54
CA SER A 181 14.37 -6.90 15.56
C SER A 181 14.71 -8.38 15.43
N MET A 182 15.76 -8.66 14.66
CA MET A 182 16.30 -10.00 14.49
C MET A 182 16.61 -10.59 15.85
N LEU A 183 16.14 -11.82 16.08
CA LEU A 183 16.45 -12.57 17.28
C LEU A 183 17.60 -13.52 16.96
N ASP A 184 18.54 -13.70 17.90
CA ASP A 184 19.61 -14.70 17.78
C ASP A 184 19.06 -16.13 17.94
N ARG A 185 18.16 -16.54 17.03
CA ARG A 185 17.48 -17.83 17.05
C ARG A 185 18.21 -18.85 16.19
N LYS A 186 18.19 -20.09 16.65
CA LYS A 186 18.96 -21.20 16.07
C LYS A 186 18.41 -21.70 14.73
N SER A 187 17.13 -21.49 14.42
CA SER A 187 16.52 -21.90 13.15
C SER A 187 15.33 -21.04 12.73
N ALA A 188 15.13 -20.90 11.42
CA ALA A 188 14.02 -20.15 10.84
C ALA A 188 12.64 -20.68 11.30
N ALA A 189 12.49 -22.00 11.49
CA ALA A 189 11.26 -22.58 12.00
C ALA A 189 10.91 -22.09 13.42
N THR A 190 11.92 -21.98 14.31
CA THR A 190 11.71 -21.42 15.66
C THR A 190 11.47 -19.91 15.63
N GLU A 191 11.93 -19.23 14.59
CA GLU A 191 11.68 -17.81 14.38
C GLU A 191 10.22 -17.58 13.98
N VAL A 192 9.78 -18.21 12.89
CA VAL A 192 8.39 -18.17 12.39
C VAL A 192 7.40 -18.52 13.50
N ALA A 193 7.61 -19.59 14.26
CA ALA A 193 6.67 -20.02 15.29
C ALA A 193 6.42 -18.98 16.39
N ALA A 194 7.44 -18.20 16.81
CA ALA A 194 7.20 -17.18 17.82
C ALA A 194 6.81 -15.81 17.24
N LEU A 195 7.14 -15.53 15.97
CA LEU A 195 6.54 -14.41 15.27
C LEU A 195 5.03 -14.65 15.10
N GLU A 196 4.61 -15.86 14.72
CA GLU A 196 3.19 -16.26 14.70
C GLU A 196 2.53 -16.05 16.06
N LYS A 197 3.16 -16.50 17.15
CA LYS A 197 2.63 -16.26 18.50
C LYS A 197 2.41 -14.77 18.77
N THR A 198 3.33 -13.91 18.34
CA THR A 198 3.22 -12.45 18.54
C THR A 198 2.16 -11.85 17.63
N LEU A 199 2.08 -12.32 16.38
CA LEU A 199 1.09 -11.90 15.39
C LEU A 199 -0.34 -12.15 15.90
N LEU A 200 -0.58 -13.32 16.51
CA LEU A 200 -1.90 -13.79 16.93
C LEU A 200 -2.28 -13.43 18.39
N ASP A 201 -1.39 -12.76 19.13
CA ASP A 201 -1.68 -12.34 20.50
C ASP A 201 -2.45 -11.01 20.50
N ASP A 202 -3.77 -11.11 20.57
CA ASP A 202 -4.69 -9.96 20.53
C ASP A 202 -4.70 -9.11 21.82
N THR A 203 -3.84 -9.45 22.78
CA THR A 203 -3.57 -8.65 23.99
C THR A 203 -2.41 -7.67 23.80
N LEU A 204 -1.61 -7.85 22.73
CA LEU A 204 -0.50 -6.96 22.40
C LEU A 204 -0.96 -5.72 21.62
N PRO A 205 -0.25 -4.57 21.75
CA PRO A 205 -0.51 -3.40 20.91
C PRO A 205 -0.41 -3.72 19.42
N LEU A 206 -1.25 -3.09 18.59
CA LEU A 206 -1.28 -3.37 17.15
C LEU A 206 0.07 -3.14 16.49
N PHE A 207 0.78 -2.08 16.90
CA PHE A 207 2.13 -1.81 16.40
C PHE A 207 3.05 -3.03 16.56
N VAL A 208 3.07 -3.69 17.72
CA VAL A 208 3.91 -4.88 17.98
C VAL A 208 3.54 -6.04 17.07
N ARG A 209 2.23 -6.24 16.85
CA ARG A 209 1.72 -7.32 15.98
C ARG A 209 2.05 -7.04 14.51
N TYR A 210 1.98 -5.79 14.07
CA TYR A 210 2.45 -5.35 12.74
C TYR A 210 3.95 -5.59 12.56
N ARG A 211 4.77 -5.31 13.58
CA ARG A 211 6.20 -5.66 13.53
C ARG A 211 6.42 -7.17 13.32
N ALA A 212 5.55 -8.02 13.89
CA ALA A 212 5.57 -9.47 13.63
C ALA A 212 5.20 -9.80 12.19
N MET A 213 4.17 -9.13 11.67
CA MET A 213 3.68 -9.29 10.32
C MET A 213 4.78 -9.01 9.28
N PHE A 214 5.45 -7.86 9.37
CA PHE A 214 6.52 -7.51 8.43
C PHE A 214 7.77 -8.38 8.61
N ALA A 215 8.07 -8.84 9.83
CA ALA A 215 9.13 -9.83 10.03
C ALA A 215 8.80 -11.19 9.37
N LEU A 216 7.54 -11.64 9.44
CA LEU A 216 7.09 -12.85 8.73
C LEU A 216 7.13 -12.65 7.21
N ARG A 217 6.70 -11.50 6.70
CA ARG A 217 6.83 -11.12 5.28
C ARG A 217 8.28 -11.24 4.84
N ASP A 218 9.19 -10.60 5.57
CA ASP A 218 10.59 -10.62 5.19
C ASP A 218 11.19 -12.03 5.28
N LEU A 219 10.76 -12.89 6.22
CA LEU A 219 11.16 -14.30 6.25
C LEU A 219 10.56 -15.15 5.13
N ALA A 220 9.50 -14.66 4.47
CA ALA A 220 8.91 -15.29 3.31
C ALA A 220 9.53 -14.88 1.97
N SER A 221 10.46 -13.93 1.99
CA SER A 221 11.20 -13.49 0.82
C SER A 221 12.70 -13.84 0.93
N PRO A 222 13.32 -14.38 -0.14
CA PRO A 222 12.70 -14.84 -1.39
C PRO A 222 11.82 -16.10 -1.23
N PRO A 223 10.91 -16.39 -2.20
CA PRO A 223 9.87 -17.43 -2.06
C PRO A 223 10.40 -18.87 -2.03
N ASP A 224 11.65 -19.11 -2.44
CA ASP A 224 12.31 -20.42 -2.42
C ASP A 224 12.92 -20.77 -1.05
N LEU A 225 12.88 -19.87 -0.08
CA LEU A 225 13.38 -20.12 1.27
C LEU A 225 12.55 -21.19 2.00
N PRO A 226 13.18 -22.07 2.81
CA PRO A 226 12.46 -23.03 3.65
C PRO A 226 11.48 -22.39 4.65
N SER A 227 11.67 -21.10 4.96
CA SER A 227 10.77 -20.31 5.81
C SER A 227 9.55 -19.75 5.10
N ALA A 228 9.52 -19.72 3.77
CA ALA A 228 8.50 -18.99 3.02
C ALA A 228 7.09 -19.54 3.20
N VAL A 229 6.87 -20.81 2.88
CA VAL A 229 5.57 -21.44 3.08
C VAL A 229 5.14 -21.39 4.55
N PRO A 230 5.97 -21.76 5.56
CA PRO A 230 5.60 -21.61 6.96
C PRO A 230 5.19 -20.18 7.35
N ALA A 231 5.94 -19.17 6.91
CA ALA A 231 5.64 -17.77 7.23
C ALA A 231 4.34 -17.28 6.58
N VAL A 232 4.09 -17.65 5.31
CA VAL A 232 2.82 -17.35 4.61
C VAL A 232 1.63 -18.01 5.33
N LEU A 233 1.77 -19.26 5.78
CA LEU A 233 0.72 -19.95 6.51
C LEU A 233 0.49 -19.34 7.92
N SER A 234 1.53 -18.83 8.57
CA SER A 234 1.40 -18.07 9.82
C SER A 234 0.67 -16.75 9.61
N LEU A 235 1.02 -16.00 8.55
CA LEU A 235 0.32 -14.77 8.15
C LEU A 235 -1.16 -15.05 7.86
N ALA A 236 -1.49 -16.16 7.20
CA ALA A 236 -2.87 -16.48 6.81
C ALA A 236 -3.82 -16.63 7.99
N LYS A 237 -3.30 -17.05 9.16
CA LYS A 237 -4.08 -17.12 10.40
C LYS A 237 -4.51 -15.73 10.90
N GLY A 238 -3.78 -14.67 10.51
CA GLY A 238 -4.10 -13.28 10.82
C GLY A 238 -5.39 -12.78 10.16
N LEU A 239 -5.85 -13.41 9.07
CA LEU A 239 -7.16 -13.11 8.44
C LEU A 239 -8.36 -13.54 9.31
N MET A 240 -8.12 -14.14 10.48
CA MET A 240 -9.17 -14.44 11.47
C MET A 240 -9.19 -13.43 12.63
N ASP A 241 -8.37 -12.36 12.58
CA ASP A 241 -8.34 -11.34 13.63
C ASP A 241 -9.65 -10.56 13.71
N LYS A 242 -9.94 -9.97 14.87
CA LYS A 242 -11.13 -9.14 15.09
C LYS A 242 -11.03 -7.75 14.44
N SER A 243 -9.83 -7.21 14.26
CA SER A 243 -9.61 -5.90 13.62
C SER A 243 -9.62 -6.05 12.09
N ALA A 244 -10.53 -5.34 11.43
CA ALA A 244 -10.58 -5.26 9.97
C ALA A 244 -9.31 -4.64 9.39
N LEU A 245 -8.73 -3.64 10.08
CA LEU A 245 -7.46 -3.03 9.69
C LEU A 245 -6.33 -4.07 9.68
N PHE A 246 -6.24 -4.90 10.72
CA PHE A 246 -5.24 -5.95 10.78
C PHE A 246 -5.42 -7.00 9.68
N ARG A 247 -6.66 -7.41 9.38
CA ARG A 247 -6.95 -8.36 8.29
C ARG A 247 -6.63 -7.78 6.92
N HIS A 248 -6.95 -6.51 6.70
CA HIS A 248 -6.57 -5.75 5.50
C HIS A 248 -5.05 -5.77 5.30
N GLU A 249 -4.28 -5.45 6.33
CA GLU A 249 -2.81 -5.44 6.23
C GLU A 249 -2.22 -6.83 5.90
N ILE A 250 -2.81 -7.90 6.42
CA ILE A 250 -2.41 -9.27 6.05
C ILE A 250 -2.62 -9.52 4.56
N ALA A 251 -3.76 -9.08 4.00
CA ALA A 251 -4.03 -9.19 2.57
C ALA A 251 -3.04 -8.34 1.74
N PHE A 252 -2.74 -7.11 2.18
CA PHE A 252 -1.73 -6.25 1.55
C PHE A 252 -0.36 -6.94 1.50
N VAL A 253 0.09 -7.49 2.63
CA VAL A 253 1.34 -8.25 2.74
C VAL A 253 1.36 -9.46 1.79
N PHE A 254 0.23 -10.14 1.59
CA PHE A 254 0.16 -11.21 0.59
C PHE A 254 0.30 -10.71 -0.85
N GLY A 255 -0.28 -9.56 -1.17
CA GLY A 255 -0.08 -8.90 -2.47
C GLY A 255 1.35 -8.42 -2.69
N GLN A 256 2.09 -8.11 -1.62
CA GLN A 256 3.53 -7.84 -1.72
C GLN A 256 4.33 -9.12 -1.97
N LEU A 257 4.04 -10.18 -1.21
CA LEU A 257 4.75 -11.46 -1.31
C LEU A 257 4.54 -12.16 -2.65
N SER A 258 3.35 -12.01 -3.26
CA SER A 258 2.95 -12.74 -4.47
C SER A 258 3.25 -14.24 -4.36
N HIS A 259 3.05 -14.82 -3.17
CA HIS A 259 3.35 -16.22 -2.90
C HIS A 259 2.09 -17.09 -3.06
N PRO A 260 2.07 -18.15 -3.91
CA PRO A 260 0.85 -18.93 -4.22
C PRO A 260 0.17 -19.58 -3.02
N ALA A 261 0.93 -19.94 -1.98
CA ALA A 261 0.38 -20.44 -0.72
C ALA A 261 -0.62 -19.49 -0.01
N SER A 262 -0.68 -18.21 -0.39
CA SER A 262 -1.65 -17.23 0.14
C SER A 262 -3.03 -17.29 -0.56
N ILE A 263 -3.10 -17.83 -1.79
CA ILE A 263 -4.30 -17.83 -2.64
C ILE A 263 -5.55 -18.38 -1.90
N PRO A 264 -5.51 -19.53 -1.21
CA PRO A 264 -6.70 -20.05 -0.55
C PRO A 264 -7.28 -19.10 0.51
N ALA A 265 -6.40 -18.39 1.24
CA ALA A 265 -6.80 -17.46 2.28
C ALA A 265 -7.37 -16.16 1.68
N LEU A 266 -6.76 -15.63 0.62
CA LEU A 266 -7.26 -14.48 -0.14
C LEU A 266 -8.64 -14.74 -0.77
N ILE A 267 -8.82 -15.90 -1.40
CA ILE A 267 -10.13 -16.30 -1.97
C ILE A 267 -11.19 -16.37 -0.88
N THR A 268 -10.84 -16.91 0.29
CA THR A 268 -11.76 -17.00 1.44
C THR A 268 -12.21 -15.62 1.89
N ALA A 269 -11.28 -14.68 2.08
CA ALA A 269 -11.58 -13.29 2.48
C ALA A 269 -12.43 -12.55 1.44
N LEU A 270 -12.05 -12.60 0.15
CA LEU A 270 -12.81 -11.95 -0.93
C LEU A 270 -14.25 -12.50 -1.06
N SER A 271 -14.42 -13.80 -0.84
CA SER A 271 -15.71 -14.49 -0.99
C SER A 271 -16.66 -14.29 0.20
N ASP A 272 -16.17 -13.88 1.36
CA ASP A 272 -17.01 -13.68 2.54
C ASP A 272 -17.81 -12.38 2.42
N GLN A 273 -19.13 -12.50 2.20
CA GLN A 273 -20.02 -11.34 2.10
C GLN A 273 -20.28 -10.63 3.44
N LYS A 274 -19.80 -11.20 4.56
CA LYS A 274 -19.87 -10.58 5.89
C LYS A 274 -18.58 -9.85 6.26
N GLU A 275 -17.52 -10.07 5.51
CA GLU A 275 -16.24 -9.40 5.67
C GLU A 275 -16.35 -7.94 5.23
N GLU A 276 -15.60 -7.07 5.91
CA GLU A 276 -15.56 -5.65 5.67
C GLU A 276 -15.01 -5.38 4.26
N SER A 277 -15.64 -4.44 3.55
CA SER A 277 -15.26 -4.12 2.17
C SER A 277 -13.79 -3.72 2.02
N MET A 278 -13.18 -3.15 3.08
CA MET A 278 -11.74 -2.86 3.14
C MET A 278 -10.88 -4.13 2.99
N VAL A 279 -11.20 -5.19 3.71
CA VAL A 279 -10.43 -6.44 3.65
C VAL A 279 -10.66 -7.14 2.31
N ARG A 280 -11.90 -7.09 1.81
CA ARG A 280 -12.28 -7.73 0.55
C ARG A 280 -11.60 -7.08 -0.66
N HIS A 281 -11.49 -5.75 -0.72
CA HIS A 281 -10.78 -5.10 -1.82
C HIS A 281 -9.30 -5.45 -1.81
N GLU A 282 -8.67 -5.45 -0.63
CA GLU A 282 -7.24 -5.73 -0.50
C GLU A 282 -6.94 -7.18 -0.89
N ALA A 283 -7.85 -8.10 -0.54
CA ALA A 283 -7.77 -9.48 -1.01
C ALA A 283 -7.90 -9.61 -2.54
N ALA A 284 -8.74 -8.79 -3.18
CA ALA A 284 -8.86 -8.76 -4.63
C ALA A 284 -7.58 -8.22 -5.30
N GLU A 285 -6.97 -7.17 -4.78
CA GLU A 285 -5.72 -6.61 -5.31
C GLU A 285 -4.54 -7.55 -5.13
N ALA A 286 -4.45 -8.20 -3.97
CA ALA A 286 -3.44 -9.22 -3.71
C ALA A 286 -3.56 -10.40 -4.70
N LEU A 287 -4.79 -10.84 -5.01
CA LEU A 287 -5.02 -11.83 -6.06
C LEU A 287 -4.63 -11.31 -7.45
N GLY A 288 -4.82 -10.02 -7.75
CA GLY A 288 -4.32 -9.40 -8.99
C GLY A 288 -2.81 -9.54 -9.18
N SER A 289 -2.04 -9.41 -8.09
CA SER A 289 -0.58 -9.63 -8.07
C SER A 289 -0.16 -11.10 -8.19
N LEU A 290 -1.12 -12.03 -8.21
CA LEU A 290 -0.99 -13.48 -8.41
C LEU A 290 -1.71 -13.92 -9.69
N GLY A 291 -1.92 -13.00 -10.64
CA GLY A 291 -2.79 -13.21 -11.79
C GLY A 291 -2.33 -14.28 -12.78
N ASP A 292 -1.04 -14.62 -12.77
CA ASP A 292 -0.42 -15.68 -13.58
C ASP A 292 -0.69 -17.09 -13.02
N GLU A 293 -1.05 -17.20 -11.74
CA GLU A 293 -1.39 -18.47 -11.09
C GLU A 293 -2.73 -19.03 -11.58
N ASP A 294 -2.78 -20.35 -11.73
CA ASP A 294 -3.91 -21.07 -12.33
C ASP A 294 -5.24 -20.79 -11.58
N GLY A 295 -6.22 -20.27 -12.31
CA GLY A 295 -7.59 -20.04 -11.82
C GLY A 295 -7.81 -18.75 -11.04
N VAL A 296 -6.77 -17.95 -10.76
CA VAL A 296 -6.92 -16.66 -10.03
C VAL A 296 -7.78 -15.67 -10.82
N GLU A 297 -7.53 -15.52 -12.12
CA GLU A 297 -8.32 -14.63 -13.00
C GLU A 297 -9.81 -15.02 -13.03
N ASP A 298 -10.10 -16.33 -13.08
CA ASP A 298 -11.47 -16.85 -13.07
C ASP A 298 -12.18 -16.63 -11.74
N VAL A 299 -11.44 -16.50 -10.63
CA VAL A 299 -11.98 -16.10 -9.35
C VAL A 299 -12.31 -14.62 -9.36
N LEU A 300 -11.37 -13.76 -9.76
CA LEU A 300 -11.56 -12.29 -9.82
C LEU A 300 -12.79 -11.92 -10.65
N LYS A 301 -12.97 -12.53 -11.84
CA LYS A 301 -14.12 -12.28 -12.73
C LYS A 301 -15.48 -12.49 -12.07
N ARG A 302 -15.59 -13.31 -11.02
CA ARG A 302 -16.85 -13.55 -10.30
C ARG A 302 -17.32 -12.31 -9.52
N PHE A 303 -16.41 -11.40 -9.19
CA PHE A 303 -16.65 -10.23 -8.36
C PHE A 303 -16.77 -8.92 -9.17
N LEU A 304 -16.79 -8.99 -10.51
CA LEU A 304 -17.02 -7.82 -11.38
C LEU A 304 -18.35 -7.09 -11.11
N ASN A 305 -19.34 -7.80 -10.57
CA ASN A 305 -20.66 -7.27 -10.21
C ASN A 305 -20.94 -7.36 -8.70
N ASP A 306 -19.89 -7.37 -7.86
CA ASP A 306 -20.03 -7.36 -6.40
C ASP A 306 -20.92 -6.20 -5.92
N PRO A 307 -21.74 -6.34 -4.87
CA PRO A 307 -22.53 -5.22 -4.34
C PRO A 307 -21.66 -4.04 -3.87
N GLU A 308 -20.46 -4.29 -3.34
CA GLU A 308 -19.56 -3.26 -2.86
C GLU A 308 -18.80 -2.60 -4.01
N GLN A 309 -18.89 -1.27 -4.12
CA GLN A 309 -18.23 -0.53 -5.20
C GLN A 309 -16.72 -0.70 -5.18
N VAL A 310 -16.10 -0.58 -4.00
CA VAL A 310 -14.66 -0.73 -3.82
C VAL A 310 -14.17 -2.11 -4.29
N VAL A 311 -14.93 -3.17 -4.03
CA VAL A 311 -14.59 -4.53 -4.47
C VAL A 311 -14.66 -4.65 -5.99
N ARG A 312 -15.72 -4.13 -6.63
CA ARG A 312 -15.82 -4.12 -8.10
C ARG A 312 -14.65 -3.36 -8.74
N GLU A 313 -14.33 -2.20 -8.20
CA GLU A 313 -13.24 -1.35 -8.68
C GLU A 313 -11.89 -2.03 -8.53
N SER A 314 -11.60 -2.66 -7.39
CA SER A 314 -10.35 -3.40 -7.17
C SER A 314 -10.25 -4.61 -8.08
N VAL A 315 -11.35 -5.31 -8.38
CA VAL A 315 -11.35 -6.42 -9.35
C VAL A 315 -11.00 -5.92 -10.76
N ILE A 316 -11.49 -4.74 -11.17
CA ILE A 316 -11.15 -4.14 -12.47
C ILE A 316 -9.65 -3.85 -12.54
N VAL A 317 -9.08 -3.25 -11.49
CA VAL A 317 -7.64 -2.94 -11.42
C VAL A 317 -6.80 -4.23 -11.34
N ALA A 318 -7.23 -5.21 -10.54
CA ALA A 318 -6.57 -6.49 -10.37
C ALA A 318 -6.53 -7.31 -11.67
N LEU A 319 -7.59 -7.29 -12.46
CA LEU A 319 -7.61 -7.95 -13.77
C LEU A 319 -6.68 -7.26 -14.78
N ASP A 320 -6.62 -5.93 -14.76
CA ASP A 320 -5.67 -5.17 -15.59
C ASP A 320 -4.21 -5.46 -15.19
N MET A 321 -3.93 -5.62 -13.89
CA MET A 321 -2.64 -6.07 -13.38
C MET A 321 -2.32 -7.51 -13.81
N ALA A 322 -3.28 -8.43 -13.69
CA ALA A 322 -3.11 -9.83 -14.10
C ALA A 322 -2.82 -9.96 -15.60
N GLU A 323 -3.48 -9.16 -16.44
CA GLU A 323 -3.21 -9.10 -17.88
C GLU A 323 -1.78 -8.60 -18.15
N PHE A 324 -1.32 -7.58 -17.43
CA PHE A 324 0.05 -7.07 -17.52
C PHE A 324 1.09 -8.12 -17.13
N GLU A 325 0.91 -8.81 -16.00
CA GLU A 325 1.84 -9.85 -15.53
C GLU A 325 1.93 -11.01 -16.54
N LYS A 326 0.79 -11.44 -17.10
CA LYS A 326 0.74 -12.47 -18.15
C LYS A 326 1.42 -12.05 -19.44
N ALA A 327 1.32 -10.78 -19.80
CA ALA A 327 1.97 -10.25 -21.00
C ALA A 327 3.49 -10.19 -20.87
N GLY A 328 4.04 -10.32 -19.65
CA GLY A 328 5.48 -10.21 -19.39
C GLY A 328 6.01 -8.80 -19.73
N GLU A 329 5.13 -7.81 -19.70
CA GLU A 329 5.51 -6.42 -19.92
C GLU A 329 6.43 -5.93 -18.80
N LYS A 330 7.36 -5.03 -19.12
CA LYS A 330 8.38 -4.60 -18.15
C LYS A 330 7.92 -3.45 -17.24
N GLU A 331 6.94 -2.66 -17.68
CA GLU A 331 6.54 -1.41 -17.02
C GLU A 331 5.02 -1.27 -17.04
N TYR A 332 4.36 -1.46 -15.89
CA TYR A 332 2.90 -1.33 -15.76
C TYR A 332 2.44 0.13 -15.92
N ALA A 333 3.28 1.06 -15.47
CA ALA A 333 3.05 2.49 -15.55
C ALA A 333 4.26 3.12 -16.24
N THR A 334 4.00 3.82 -17.34
CA THR A 334 5.04 4.49 -18.13
C THR A 334 4.99 6.00 -17.87
N VAL A 335 6.15 6.63 -17.75
CA VAL A 335 6.26 8.10 -17.78
C VAL A 335 6.36 8.51 -19.25
N PRO A 336 5.36 9.19 -19.84
CA PRO A 336 5.40 9.54 -21.24
C PRO A 336 6.61 10.43 -21.56
N VAL A 337 7.50 9.96 -22.44
CA VAL A 337 8.56 10.78 -23.04
C VAL A 337 8.03 11.35 -24.35
N ILE A 338 7.80 12.66 -24.42
CA ILE A 338 7.45 13.29 -25.70
C ILE A 338 8.74 13.43 -26.50
N ALA A 339 8.87 12.65 -27.59
CA ALA A 339 9.92 12.84 -28.57
C ALA A 339 9.82 14.27 -29.12
N ALA A 340 10.93 15.01 -29.10
CA ALA A 340 11.02 16.34 -29.69
C ALA A 340 10.53 16.26 -31.15
N VAL A 341 9.47 17.01 -31.48
CA VAL A 341 9.02 17.16 -32.86
C VAL A 341 10.15 17.86 -33.60
N ALA A 342 10.86 17.14 -34.47
CA ALA A 342 11.84 17.73 -35.36
C ALA A 342 11.11 18.78 -36.22
N ALA A 343 11.55 20.03 -36.11
CA ALA A 343 11.09 21.14 -36.93
C ALA A 343 11.43 20.95 -38.41
#